data_AF-A0A4S4C1T3-F1
#
_entry.id   AF-A0A4S4C1T3-F1
#
_cell.length_a   1.000
_cell.length_b   1.000
_cell.length_c   1.000
_cell.angle_alpha   90.00
_cell.angle_beta   90.00
_cell.angle_gamma   90.00
#
_symmetry.space_group_name_H-M   'P 1'
#
loop_
_entity.id
_entity.type
_entity.pdbx_description
1 polymer ?
#
loop_
_entity_poly.entity_id
_entity_poly.type
_entity_poly.pdbx_seq_one_letter_code
_entity_poly.pdbx_strand_id
1 'polypeptide(L)' 'MNLLPSVLGLFLYFPEDKTEYIPAVITMAIFGIAAFLAFRYIVKVSKKEQGKVDELYNKSVNRNEQE' A
#
# COMPACT_ATOMS: atom_id res chain seq x y z
N MET A 1 11.15 -38.89 8.23
CA MET A 1 11.83 -37.61 8.48
C MET A 1 10.77 -36.52 8.38
N ASN A 2 10.16 -36.10 9.51
CA ASN A 2 9.16 -35.03 9.49
C ASN A 2 9.89 -33.68 9.45
N LEU A 3 9.84 -33.02 8.28
CA LEU A 3 10.43 -31.69 8.03
C LEU A 3 9.49 -30.54 8.46
N LEU A 4 8.25 -30.86 8.85
CA LEU A 4 7.22 -29.88 9.26
C LEU A 4 7.57 -29.05 10.52
N PRO A 5 8.16 -29.59 11.60
CA PRO A 5 8.44 -28.79 12.80
C PRO A 5 9.61 -27.82 12.60
N SER A 6 10.53 -28.11 11.68
CA SER A 6 11.71 -27.26 11.43
C SER A 6 11.36 -25.96 10.73
N VAL A 7 10.32 -25.93 9.88
CA VAL A 7 9.91 -24.70 9.18
C VAL A 7 9.07 -23.80 10.10
N LEU A 8 8.21 -24.37 10.94
CA LEU A 8 7.38 -23.62 11.88
C LEU A 8 8.16 -23.09 13.10
N GLY A 9 9.20 -23.81 13.54
CA GLY A 9 10.05 -23.39 14.66
C GLY A 9 11.00 -22.22 14.37
N LEU A 10 11.22 -21.89 13.08
CA LEU A 10 12.12 -20.79 12.69
C LEU A 10 11.52 -19.39 12.89
N PHE A 11 10.19 -19.27 13.02
CA PHE A 11 9.50 -17.97 13.09
C PHE A 11 8.74 -17.72 14.40
N LEU A 12 8.57 -18.73 15.26
CA LEU A 12 7.88 -18.61 16.54
C LEU A 12 8.89 -18.54 17.71
N TYR A 13 9.92 -17.70 17.59
CA TYR A 13 10.70 -17.27 18.75
C TYR A 13 9.95 -16.14 19.44
N PHE A 14 9.44 -16.41 20.65
CA PHE A 14 8.85 -15.39 21.50
C PHE A 14 9.85 -15.03 22.58
N PRO A 15 10.49 -13.85 22.52
CA PRO A 15 11.37 -13.43 23.59
C PRO A 15 10.62 -13.33 24.93
N GLU A 16 11.29 -13.82 25.97
CA GLU A 16 10.82 -13.70 27.35
C GLU A 16 10.76 -12.24 27.77
N ASP A 17 11.74 -11.45 27.37
CA ASP A 17 11.76 -10.00 27.54
C ASP A 17 11.03 -9.28 26.38
N LYS A 18 10.02 -8.47 26.71
CA LYS A 18 9.22 -7.75 25.71
C LYS A 18 9.98 -6.64 25.01
N THR A 19 11.10 -6.19 25.55
CA THR A 19 11.94 -5.15 24.94
C THR A 19 12.57 -5.61 23.62
N GLU A 20 12.77 -6.92 23.43
CA GLU A 20 13.28 -7.48 22.18
C GLU A 20 12.31 -7.31 20.99
N TYR A 21 11.03 -6.99 21.23
CA TYR A 21 10.07 -6.66 20.16
C TYR A 21 10.15 -5.20 19.67
N ILE A 22 10.85 -4.31 20.39
CA ILE A 22 10.95 -2.89 20.03
C ILE A 22 11.41 -2.69 18.58
N PRO A 23 12.46 -3.39 18.08
CA PRO A 23 12.88 -3.27 16.68
C PRO A 23 11.76 -3.64 15.70
N ALA A 24 11.01 -4.71 15.98
CA ALA A 24 9.90 -5.16 15.11
C ALA A 24 8.77 -4.13 15.05
N VAL A 25 8.41 -3.51 16.19
CA VAL A 25 7.40 -2.45 16.25
C VAL A 25 7.85 -1.22 15.46
N ILE A 26 9.12 -0.82 15.58
CA ILE A 26 9.68 0.30 14.82
C ILE A 26 9.63 0.01 13.32
N THR A 27 10.07 -1.17 12.89
CA THR A 27 10.00 -1.59 11.48
C THR A 27 8.57 -1.57 10.96
N MET A 28 7.64 -2.15 11.71
CA MET A 28 6.21 -2.16 11.36
C MET A 28 5.66 -0.74 11.23
N ALA A 29 6.01 0.16 12.16
CA ALA A 29 5.56 1.55 12.12
C ALA A 29 6.10 2.29 10.89
N ILE A 30 7.39 2.14 10.58
CA ILE A 30 8.02 2.78 9.42
C ILE A 30 7.35 2.30 8.12
N PHE A 31 7.22 1.00 7.93
CA PHE A 31 6.58 0.46 6.73
C PHE A 31 5.08 0.77 6.67
N GLY A 32 4.38 0.76 7.81
CA GLY A 32 2.98 1.14 7.88
C GLY A 32 2.74 2.60 7.48
N ILE A 33 3.56 3.53 7.99
CA ILE A 33 3.52 4.94 7.62
C ILE A 33 3.87 5.11 6.14
N ALA A 34 4.93 4.46 5.66
CA ALA A 34 5.33 4.52 4.25
C ALA A 34 4.21 4.01 3.32
N ALA A 35 3.57 2.89 3.65
CA ALA A 35 2.46 2.33 2.89
C ALA A 35 1.26 3.28 2.86
N PHE A 36 0.91 3.87 4.00
CA PHE A 36 -0.17 4.86 4.09
C PHE A 36 0.11 6.09 3.21
N LEU A 37 1.32 6.63 3.27
CA LEU A 37 1.73 7.78 2.45
C LEU A 37 1.76 7.44 0.96
N ALA A 38 2.29 6.27 0.59
CA ALA A 38 2.30 5.79 -0.79
C ALA A 38 0.87 5.65 -1.34
N PHE A 39 -0.02 5.02 -0.57
CA PHE A 39 -1.43 4.89 -0.95
C PHE A 39 -2.09 6.26 -1.15
N ARG A 40 -1.88 7.19 -0.21
CA ARG A 40 -2.40 8.56 -0.31
C ARG A 40 -1.87 9.29 -1.55
N TYR A 41 -0.60 9.11 -1.88
CA TYR A 41 0.04 9.69 -3.06
C TYR A 41 -0.56 9.14 -4.35
N ILE A 42 -0.69 7.82 -4.48
CA ILE A 42 -1.27 7.16 -5.66
C ILE A 42 -2.69 7.64 -5.91
N VAL A 43 -3.53 7.69 -4.86
CA VAL A 43 -4.92 8.18 -4.98
C VAL A 43 -4.96 9.63 -5.45
N LYS A 44 -4.06 10.49 -4.95
CA LYS A 44 -4.00 11.90 -5.36
C LYS A 44 -3.63 12.05 -6.83
N VAL A 45 -2.64 11.30 -7.29
CA VAL A 45 -2.22 11.30 -8.71
C VAL A 45 -3.35 10.77 -9.59
N SER A 46 -3.99 9.66 -9.21
CA SER A 46 -5.10 9.07 -9.97
C SER A 46 -6.25 10.05 -10.16
N LYS A 47 -6.66 10.77 -9.10
CA LYS A 47 -7.70 11.81 -9.20
C LYS A 47 -7.35 12.96 -10.13
N LYS A 48 -6.07 13.35 -10.18
CA LYS A 48 -5.60 14.40 -11.10
C LYS A 48 -5.69 13.94 -12.56
N GLU A 49 -5.35 12.70 -12.84
CA GLU A 49 -5.43 12.14 -14.19
C GLU A 49 -6.89 11.91 -14.61
N GLN A 50 -7.75 11.45 -13.71
CA GLN A 50 -9.20 11.32 -13.97
C GLN A 50 -9.83 12.64 -14.42
N GLY A 51 -9.58 13.75 -13.70
CA GLY A 51 -10.14 15.05 -14.08
C GLY A 51 -9.72 15.55 -15.47
N LYS A 52 -8.49 15.26 -15.91
CA LYS A 52 -8.04 15.59 -17.26
C LYS A 52 -8.77 14.76 -18.32
N VAL A 53 -8.97 13.46 -18.05
CA VAL A 53 -9.68 12.57 -18.96
C VAL A 53 -11.14 13.00 -19.09
N ASP A 54 -11.79 13.34 -17.99
CA ASP A 54 -13.17 13.82 -17.99
C ASP A 54 -13.33 15.13 -18.79
N GLU A 55 -12.39 16.07 -18.66
CA GLU A 55 -12.40 17.31 -19.45
C GLU A 55 -12.27 17.02 -20.96
N LEU A 56 -11.36 16.11 -21.34
CA LEU A 56 -11.16 15.71 -22.74
C LEU A 56 -12.39 14.99 -23.30
N TYR A 57 -13.02 14.11 -22.51
CA TYR A 57 -14.24 13.41 -22.87
C TYR A 57 -15.41 14.38 -23.07
N ASN A 58 -15.64 15.28 -22.12
CA ASN A 58 -16.70 16.28 -22.26
C ASN A 58 -16.48 17.18 -23.48
N LYS A 59 -15.23 17.55 -23.78
CA LYS A 59 -14.90 18.35 -24.98
C LYS A 59 -15.13 17.59 -26.28
N SER A 60 -14.89 16.28 -26.34
CA SER A 60 -15.14 15.47 -27.54
C SER A 60 -16.63 15.21 -27.75
N VAL A 61 -17.38 14.91 -26.70
CA VAL A 61 -18.85 14.73 -26.77
C VAL A 61 -19.53 16.02 -27.27
N ASN A 62 -19.23 17.17 -26.65
CA ASN A 62 -19.81 18.45 -27.05
C ASN A 62 -19.47 18.86 -28.50
N ARG A 63 -18.34 18.41 -29.04
CA ARG A 63 -17.97 18.65 -30.45
C ARG A 63 -18.81 17.81 -31.41
N ASN A 64 -19.07 16.54 -31.07
CA ASN A 64 -19.84 15.63 -31.91
C ASN A 64 -21.34 15.95 -31.91
N GLU A 65 -21.86 16.61 -30.87
CA GLU A 65 -23.26 17.09 -30.82
C GLU A 65 -23.50 18.37 -31.63
N GLN A 66 -22.43 19.06 -32.07
CA GLN A 66 -22.50 20.30 -32.85
C GLN A 66 -22.28 20.10 -34.36
N GLU A 67 -21.99 18.87 -34.80
CA GLU A 67 -21.95 18.43 -36.20
C GLU A 67 -23.25 17.69 -36.58
#